data_AF-A0A7Y4QKP5-F1
#
_entry.id   AF-A0A7Y4QKP5-F1
#
_cell.length_a   1.000
_cell.length_b   1.000
_cell.length_c   1.000
_cell.angle_alpha   90.00
_cell.angle_beta   90.00
_cell.angle_gamma   90.00
#
_symmetry.space_group_name_H-M   'P 1'
#
loop_
_entity.id
_entity.type
_entity.pdbx_description
1 polymer ?
#
loop_
_entity_poly.entity_id
_entity_poly.type
_entity_poly.pdbx_seq_one_letter_code
_entity_poly.pdbx_strand_id
1 'polypeptide(L)' 'MKTIHAVFYNDGAWFIGRCLDLPVTTQGKTLSAAKKNLGEAVELYLETWGSAKSFRPTKEVYLTSMEVAA' A
#
# COMPACT_ATOMS: atom_id res chain seq x y z
N MET A 1 1.22 -17.52 1.63
CA MET A 1 1.24 -16.08 2.00
C MET A 1 2.00 -15.30 0.96
N LYS A 2 1.56 -14.07 0.65
CA LYS A 2 2.30 -13.12 -0.20
C LYS A 2 2.75 -11.96 0.68
N THR A 3 3.96 -11.46 0.45
CA THR A 3 4.45 -10.24 1.09
C THR A 3 4.14 -9.06 0.18
N ILE A 4 3.63 -7.98 0.77
CA ILE A 4 3.45 -6.69 0.08
C ILE A 4 4.33 -5.62 0.73
N HIS A 5 4.69 -4.61 -0.04
CA HIS A 5 5.37 -3.41 0.41
C HIS A 5 4.38 -2.25 0.39
N ALA A 6 4.39 -1.46 1.45
CA ALA A 6 3.48 -0.34 1.60
C ALA A 6 4.14 0.83 2.32
N VAL A 7 3.72 2.04 1.97
CA VAL A 7 4.07 3.27 2.68
C VAL A 7 2.85 3.78 3.44
N PHE A 8 3.08 4.29 4.65
CA PHE A 8 2.05 4.92 5.46
C PHE A 8 2.51 6.31 5.87
N TYR A 9 1.62 7.29 5.76
CA TYR A 9 1.83 8.64 6.29
C TYR A 9 0.57 9.12 7.01
N ASN A 10 0.73 10.05 7.94
CA ASN A 10 -0.39 10.68 8.64
C ASN A 10 -0.61 12.07 8.06
N ASP A 11 -1.83 12.37 7.59
CA ASP A 11 -2.21 13.67 7.02
C ASP A 11 -2.75 14.66 8.07
N GLY A 12 -2.76 14.27 9.35
CA GLY A 12 -3.31 15.00 10.48
C GLY A 12 -4.66 14.46 10.97
N ALA A 13 -5.43 13.79 10.11
CA ALA A 13 -6.76 13.25 10.45
C ALA A 13 -6.86 11.73 10.26
N TRP A 14 -6.01 11.17 9.39
CA TRP A 14 -5.99 9.77 8.99
C TRP A 14 -4.55 9.30 8.74
N PHE A 15 -4.33 8.02 8.97
CA PHE A 15 -3.20 7.31 8.38
C PHE A 15 -3.62 6.83 7.00
N ILE A 16 -2.93 7.32 5.97
CA ILE A 16 -3.10 6.89 4.58
C ILE A 16 -2.08 5.79 4.31
N GLY A 17 -2.55 4.64 3.85
CA GLY A 17 -1.72 3.49 3.47
C GLY A 17 -1.78 3.23 1.98
N ARG A 18 -0.63 3.19 1.31
CA ARG A 18 -0.53 2.90 -0.12
C ARG A 18 0.30 1.65 -0.34
N CYS A 19 -0.29 0.66 -1.03
CA CYS A 19 0.45 -0.50 -1.52
C CYS A 19 1.35 -0.06 -2.68
N LEU A 20 2.60 -0.52 -2.67
CA LEU A 20 3.58 -0.24 -3.72
C LEU A 20 3.52 -1.29 -4.83
N ASP A 21 3.01 -2.49 -4.52
CA ASP A 21 3.00 -3.63 -5.44
C ASP A 21 1.70 -3.73 -6.25
N LEU A 22 0.64 -3.04 -5.81
CA LEU A 22 -0.70 -3.08 -6.41
C LEU A 22 -1.34 -1.68 -6.33
N PRO A 23 -2.27 -1.34 -7.23
CA PRO A 23 -2.97 -0.05 -7.25
C PRO A 23 -4.05 0.03 -6.15
N VAL A 24 -3.66 -0.20 -4.90
CA VAL A 24 -4.54 -0.22 -3.73
C VAL A 24 -4.07 0.84 -2.74
N THR A 25 -4.98 1.72 -2.33
CA THR A 25 -4.77 2.72 -1.28
C THR A 25 -5.94 2.68 -0.34
N THR A 26 -5.68 2.75 0.96
CA THR A 26 -6.70 2.76 2.01
C THR A 26 -6.32 3.75 3.10
N GLN A 27 -7.20 3.92 4.09
CA GLN A 27 -6.96 4.81 5.22
C GLN A 27 -7.50 4.21 6.52
N GLY A 28 -7.01 4.70 7.65
CA GLY A 28 -7.51 4.32 8.99
C GLY A 28 -7.24 5.40 10.04
N LYS A 29 -8.04 5.43 11.11
CA LYS A 29 -7.87 6.39 12.21
C LYS A 29 -6.62 6.16 13.05
N THR A 30 -6.07 4.96 13.00
CA THR A 30 -4.80 4.59 13.62
C THR A 30 -3.93 3.89 12.59
N LEU A 31 -2.61 3.85 12.82
CA LEU A 31 -1.70 3.10 11.97
C LEU A 31 -2.09 1.62 11.88
N SER A 32 -2.55 1.03 12.99
CA SER A 32 -3.02 -0.36 13.04
C SER A 32 -4.26 -0.57 12.14
N ALA A 33 -5.25 0.32 12.24
CA ALA A 33 -6.44 0.27 11.40
C ALA A 33 -6.09 0.44 9.91
N ALA A 34 -5.20 1.38 9.57
CA ALA A 34 -4.77 1.57 8.19
C ALA A 34 -4.05 0.33 7.63
N LYS A 35 -3.18 -0.32 8.42
CA LYS A 35 -2.52 -1.57 8.03
C LYS A 35 -3.52 -2.70 7.79
N LYS A 36 -4.48 -2.89 8.70
CA LYS A 36 -5.54 -3.90 8.55
C LYS A 36 -6.35 -3.64 7.27
N ASN A 37 -6.84 -2.41 7.10
CA ASN A 37 -7.65 -2.04 5.94
C ASN A 37 -6.88 -2.24 4.63
N LEU A 38 -5.58 -1.90 4.58
CA LEU A 38 -4.76 -2.12 3.39
C LEU A 38 -4.59 -3.60 3.06
N GLY A 39 -4.38 -4.45 4.08
CA GLY A 39 -4.28 -5.91 3.90
C GLY A 39 -5.55 -6.50 3.29
N GLU A 40 -6.71 -6.20 3.89
CA GLU A 40 -8.02 -6.69 3.41
C GLU A 40 -8.31 -6.23 1.98
N ALA A 41 -8.02 -4.96 1.65
CA ALA A 41 -8.24 -4.45 0.30
C ALA A 41 -7.29 -5.08 -0.74
N VAL A 42 -6.06 -5.40 -0.36
CA VAL A 42 -5.10 -6.13 -1.22
C VAL A 42 -5.56 -7.55 -1.46
N GLU A 43 -6.04 -8.25 -0.43
CA GLU A 43 -6.59 -9.60 -0.56
C GLU A 43 -7.77 -9.61 -1.52
N LEU A 44 -8.74 -8.70 -1.34
CA LEU A 44 -9.89 -8.54 -2.23
C LEU A 44 -9.46 -8.23 -3.68
N TYR A 45 -8.43 -7.39 -3.86
CA TYR A 45 -7.89 -7.08 -5.18
C TYR A 45 -7.32 -8.34 -5.85
N LEU A 46 -6.55 -9.14 -5.12
CA LEU A 46 -5.97 -10.36 -5.65
C LEU A 46 -7.01 -11.44 -5.92
N GLU A 47 -8.08 -11.53 -5.14
CA GLU A 47 -9.20 -12.44 -5.41
C GLU A 47 -9.94 -12.07 -6.69
N THR A 48 -10.11 -10.76 -6.94
CA THR A 48 -10.87 -10.26 -8.09
C THR A 48 -10.06 -10.25 -9.39
N TRP A 49 -8.75 -9.91 -9.31
CA TRP A 49 -7.90 -9.67 -10.48
C TRP A 49 -6.60 -10.50 -10.49
N GLY A 50 -6.35 -11.31 -9.47
CA GLY A 50 -5.13 -12.10 -9.33
C GLY A 50 -5.17 -13.40 -10.13
N SER A 51 -4.38 -13.48 -11.19
CA SER A 51 -3.87 -14.76 -11.69
C SER A 51 -2.47 -14.98 -11.13
N ALA A 52 -1.99 -16.23 -11.08
CA ALA A 52 -0.65 -16.55 -10.54
C ALA A 52 0.51 -15.77 -11.21
N LYS A 53 0.26 -15.16 -12.38
CA LYS A 53 1.24 -14.35 -13.15
C LYS A 53 1.14 -12.83 -12.91
N SER A 54 0.07 -12.32 -12.27
CA SER A 54 -0.18 -10.87 -12.18
C SER A 54 0.41 -10.18 -10.96
N PHE A 55 0.71 -10.91 -9.87
CA PHE A 55 1.37 -10.31 -8.71
C PHE A 55 2.89 -10.35 -8.85
N ARG A 56 3.51 -9.17 -8.99
CA ARG A 56 4.97 -9.00 -9.03
C ARG A 56 5.39 -7.97 -7.99
N PRO A 57 5.84 -8.39 -6.79
CA PRO A 57 6.25 -7.44 -5.76
C PRO A 57 7.53 -6.73 -6.19
N THR A 58 7.61 -5.46 -5.81
CA THR A 58 8.78 -4.61 -5.94
C THR A 58 9.91 -5.20 -5.09
N LYS A 59 11.13 -5.26 -5.62
CA LYS A 59 12.29 -5.85 -4.91
C LYS A 59 13.12 -4.83 -4.15
N GLU A 60 13.27 -3.63 -4.72
CA GLU A 60 14.09 -2.56 -4.18
C GLU A 60 13.22 -1.30 -4.11
N VAL A 61 12.94 -0.84 -2.90
CA VAL A 61 12.10 0.33 -2.64
C VAL A 61 12.94 1.35 -1.89
N TYR A 62 13.06 2.55 -2.46
CA TYR A 62 13.72 3.69 -1.83
C TYR A 62 12.66 4.76 -1.55
N LEU A 63 12.42 5.05 -0.27
CA LEU A 63 11.63 6.20 0.14
C LEU A 63 12.58 7.37 0.40
N THR A 64 12.46 8.44 -0.39
CA THR A 64 13.34 9.61 -0.30
C THR A 64 12.55 10.90 -0.51
N SER A 65 13.13 12.02 -0.09
CA SER A 65 12.65 13.37 -0.39
C SER A 65 13.43 13.92 -1.58
N MET A 66 12.79 14.76 -2.40
CA MET A 66 13.40 15.42 -3.56
C MET A 66 12.92 16.87 -3.63
N GLU A 67 13.83 17.79 -3.94
CA GLU A 67 13.48 19.19 -4.22
C GLU A 67 13.01 19.32 -5.69
N VAL A 68 11.98 20.12 -5.92
CA VAL A 68 11.41 20.37 -7.26
C VAL A 68 11.19 21.87 -7.47
N ALA A 69 11.35 22.34 -8.70
CA ALA A 69 10.93 23.69 -9.08
C ALA A 69 9.40 23.71 -9.26
N ALA A 70 8.73 24.71 -8.68
CA ALA A 70 7.29 24.90 -8.76
C ALA A 70 6.92 25.96 -9.80
#